data_AF-A0A2R7KP09-F1
#
_entry.id   AF-A0A2R7KP09-F1
#
_cell.length_a   1.000
_cell.length_b   1.000
_cell.length_c   1.000
_cell.angle_alpha   90.00
_cell.angle_beta   90.00
_cell.angle_gamma   90.00
#
_symmetry.space_group_name_H-M   'P 1'
#
loop_
_entity.id
_entity.type
_entity.pdbx_description
1 polymer ?
#
loop_
_entity_poly.entity_id
_entity_poly.type
_entity_poly.pdbx_seq_one_letter_code
_entity_poly.pdbx_strand_id
1 'polypeptide(L)'
;MGAYNILKINAKCENCNVLFIDNIQFKFGDTWQNEYLIGEKIKWGRADIGVPGLNKVKVYGVSESDRCPVCRYLIAREYDIIIEKDIIEYITPLTNLEDYNFDEGNYSLL
;
A
#
# COMPACT_ATOMS: atom_id res chain seq x y z
N MET A 1 -2.68 -18.46 1.87
CA MET A 1 -3.48 -17.28 1.52
C MET A 1 -3.65 -16.49 2.81
N GLY A 2 -2.88 -15.41 3.00
CA GLY A 2 -2.93 -14.57 4.20
C GLY A 2 -3.87 -13.39 3.99
N ALA A 3 -4.46 -12.89 5.08
CA ALA A 3 -5.23 -11.65 5.03
C ALA A 3 -4.32 -10.45 4.71
N TYR A 4 -4.91 -9.39 4.15
CA TYR A 4 -4.24 -8.16 3.75
C TYR A 4 -5.21 -6.99 4.00
N ASN A 5 -4.71 -5.77 3.95
CA ASN A 5 -5.49 -4.53 3.99
C ASN A 5 -5.51 -3.88 2.61
N ILE A 6 -6.45 -2.95 2.39
CA ILE A 6 -6.68 -2.30 1.10
C ILE A 6 -6.54 -0.79 1.30
N LEU A 7 -5.63 -0.16 0.57
CA LEU A 7 -5.53 1.29 0.48
C LEU A 7 -6.19 1.74 -0.84
N LYS A 8 -7.23 2.56 -0.74
CA LYS A 8 -7.92 3.14 -1.89
C LYS A 8 -7.27 4.46 -2.26
N ILE A 9 -6.86 4.60 -3.51
CA ILE A 9 -6.27 5.83 -4.04
C ILE A 9 -7.01 6.30 -5.30
N ASN A 10 -6.95 7.60 -5.55
CA ASN A 10 -7.34 8.16 -6.85
C ASN A 10 -6.12 8.15 -7.75
N ALA A 11 -5.97 7.10 -8.56
CA ALA A 11 -4.90 7.01 -9.55
C ALA A 11 -5.29 7.75 -10.83
N LYS A 12 -4.31 8.44 -11.43
CA LYS A 12 -4.48 9.10 -12.72
C LYS A 12 -3.72 8.32 -13.78
N CYS A 13 -4.40 7.91 -14.85
CA CYS A 13 -3.72 7.25 -15.96
C CYS A 13 -2.87 8.26 -16.75
N GLU A 14 -1.59 7.97 -16.96
CA GLU A 14 -0.67 8.82 -17.73
C GLU A 14 -1.05 8.91 -19.22
N ASN A 15 -1.71 7.88 -19.75
CA ASN A 15 -2.08 7.82 -21.17
C ASN A 15 -3.39 8.55 -21.48
N CYS A 16 -4.48 8.28 -20.76
CA CYS A 16 -5.80 8.86 -21.05
C CYS A 16 -6.24 9.96 -20.07
N ASN A 17 -5.41 10.29 -19.06
CA ASN A 17 -5.70 11.28 -18.02
C ASN A 17 -6.97 11.04 -17.18
N VAL A 18 -7.61 9.87 -17.32
CA VAL A 18 -8.77 9.50 -16.51
C VAL A 18 -8.33 9.21 -15.08
N LEU A 19 -9.11 9.73 -14.13
CA LEU A 19 -9.03 9.37 -12.72
C LEU A 19 -9.86 8.12 -12.48
N PHE A 20 -9.28 7.16 -11.76
CA PHE A 20 -9.97 5.95 -11.35
C PHE A 20 -9.55 5.59 -9.93
N ILE A 21 -10.38 4.80 -9.25
CA ILE A 21 -10.05 4.27 -7.94
C ILE A 21 -9.18 3.05 -8.17
N ASP A 22 -7.99 3.08 -7.59
CA ASP A 22 -7.11 1.92 -7.53
C ASP A 22 -7.02 1.40 -6.09
N ASN A 23 -6.95 0.09 -5.97
CA ASN A 23 -6.90 -0.61 -4.69
C ASN A 23 -5.51 -1.21 -4.53
N ILE A 24 -4.77 -0.75 -3.52
CA ILE A 24 -3.45 -1.29 -3.20
C ILE A 24 -3.59 -2.24 -2.03
N GLN A 25 -3.27 -3.51 -2.25
CA GLN A 25 -3.20 -4.52 -1.21
C GLN A 25 -1.87 -4.41 -0.47
N PHE A 26 -1.91 -4.37 0.86
CA PHE A 26 -0.71 -4.29 1.69
C PHE A 26 -0.87 -5.06 2.99
N LYS A 27 0.24 -5.30 3.69
CA LYS A 27 0.28 -6.08 4.92
C LYS A 27 0.99 -5.31 6.03
N PHE A 28 0.21 -4.55 6.80
CA PHE A 28 0.67 -3.83 7.98
C PHE A 28 -0.51 -3.48 8.89
N GLY A 29 -0.31 -3.56 10.20
CA GLY A 29 -1.38 -3.48 11.19
C GLY A 29 -2.28 -4.72 11.21
N ASP A 30 -3.52 -4.55 11.65
CA ASP A 30 -4.53 -5.62 11.72
C ASP A 30 -4.94 -6.02 10.31
N THR A 31 -4.41 -7.14 9.82
CA THR A 31 -4.66 -7.65 8.47
C THR A 31 -5.99 -8.39 8.43
N TRP A 32 -7.06 -7.65 8.10
CA TRP A 32 -8.42 -8.19 8.08
C TRP A 32 -9.29 -7.58 6.96
N GLN A 33 -8.69 -7.33 5.79
CA GLN A 33 -9.34 -6.66 4.66
C GLN A 33 -9.90 -5.28 5.04
N ASN A 34 -9.22 -4.60 5.96
CA ASN A 34 -9.58 -3.24 6.32
C ASN A 34 -9.29 -2.33 5.13
N GLU A 35 -10.24 -1.44 4.82
CA GLU A 35 -10.11 -0.44 3.77
C GLU A 35 -9.64 0.88 4.39
N TYR A 36 -8.66 1.51 3.75
CA TYR A 36 -8.05 2.75 4.20
C TYR A 36 -7.97 3.79 3.09
N LEU A 37 -7.91 5.06 3.49
CA LEU A 37 -7.54 6.21 2.68
C LEU A 37 -6.24 6.83 3.19
N ILE A 38 -5.59 7.61 2.32
CA ILE A 38 -4.46 8.45 2.73
C ILE A 38 -4.94 9.44 3.82
N GLY A 39 -4.14 9.56 4.88
CA GLY A 39 -4.41 10.34 6.08
C GLY A 39 -5.11 9.56 7.19
N GLU A 40 -5.52 8.31 6.95
CA GLU A 40 -6.13 7.48 7.97
C GLU A 40 -5.10 6.75 8.84
N LYS A 41 -5.50 6.45 10.06
CA LYS A 41 -4.69 5.72 11.04
C LYS A 41 -4.90 4.21 10.90
N ILE A 42 -3.80 3.47 10.84
CA ILE A 42 -3.75 2.00 10.87
C ILE A 42 -4.39 1.48 12.16
N LYS A 43 -5.29 0.51 11.99
CA LYS A 43 -5.86 -0.24 13.10
C LYS A 43 -4.91 -1.37 13.50
N TRP A 44 -4.86 -1.62 14.79
CA TRP A 44 -4.13 -2.70 15.42
C TRP A 44 -5.14 -3.58 16.18
N GLY A 45 -4.91 -4.89 16.21
CA GLY A 45 -5.93 -5.87 16.52
C GLY A 45 -5.36 -7.26 16.84
N ARG A 46 -5.91 -8.29 16.20
CA ARG A 46 -5.54 -9.70 16.49
C ARG A 46 -4.65 -10.29 15.41
N ALA A 47 -4.72 -9.78 14.18
CA ALA A 47 -3.97 -10.27 13.03
C ALA A 47 -2.89 -9.26 12.61
N ASP A 48 -2.13 -8.80 13.60
CA ASP A 48 -1.17 -7.70 13.42
C ASP A 48 0.09 -8.15 12.67
N ILE A 49 0.44 -7.39 11.65
CA ILE A 49 1.75 -7.45 10.97
C ILE A 49 2.49 -6.14 11.25
N GLY A 50 3.69 -6.24 11.82
CA GLY A 50 4.49 -5.10 12.24
C GLY A 50 4.27 -4.69 13.70
N VAL A 51 4.72 -3.48 14.04
CA VAL A 51 4.66 -2.94 15.41
C VAL A 51 3.95 -1.58 15.41
N PRO A 52 3.04 -1.30 16.35
CA PRO A 52 2.38 0.00 16.46
C PRO A 52 3.33 1.12 16.88
N GLY A 53 3.03 2.33 16.43
CA GLY A 53 3.71 3.55 16.86
C GLY A 53 5.13 3.71 16.33
N LEU A 54 5.50 2.98 15.26
CA LEU A 54 6.77 3.19 14.57
C LEU A 54 6.85 4.61 14.00
N ASN A 55 8.01 5.24 14.13
CA ASN A 55 8.21 6.63 13.68
C ASN A 55 7.93 6.76 12.18
N LYS A 56 8.55 5.93 11.36
CA LYS A 56 8.35 5.93 9.92
C LYS A 56 8.70 4.58 9.33
N VAL A 57 7.85 4.05 8.46
CA VAL A 57 8.06 2.78 7.77
C VAL A 57 7.64 2.87 6.32
N LYS A 58 8.28 2.06 5.48
CA LYS A 58 7.80 1.70 4.15
C LYS A 58 7.07 0.38 4.23
N VAL A 59 5.89 0.29 3.64
CA VAL A 59 5.12 -0.95 3.54
C VAL A 59 4.95 -1.31 2.08
N TYR A 60 5.21 -2.56 1.75
CA TYR A 60 5.06 -3.06 0.39
C TYR A 60 3.59 -3.16 0.02
N GLY A 61 3.22 -2.50 -1.06
CA GLY A 61 1.88 -2.47 -1.61
C GLY A 61 1.84 -3.00 -3.04
N VAL A 62 0.82 -3.78 -3.37
CA VAL A 62 0.57 -4.28 -4.73
C VAL A 62 -0.82 -3.85 -5.17
N SER A 63 -0.90 -3.13 -6.29
CA SER A 63 -2.16 -2.78 -6.92
C SER A 63 -2.90 -4.01 -7.45
N GLU A 64 -4.22 -4.02 -7.28
CA GLU A 64 -5.11 -5.02 -7.87
C GLU A 64 -5.17 -4.89 -9.40
N SER A 65 -4.84 -3.72 -9.95
CA SER A 65 -4.90 -3.43 -11.38
C SER A 65 -3.50 -3.20 -11.96
N ASP A 66 -3.10 -3.99 -12.97
CA ASP A 66 -1.91 -3.68 -13.78
C ASP A 66 -2.21 -2.75 -14.95
N ARG A 67 -3.49 -2.40 -15.18
CA ARG A 67 -3.95 -1.61 -16.33
C ARG A 67 -5.02 -0.62 -15.98
N CYS A 68 -5.00 0.52 -16.69
CA CYS A 68 -6.11 1.47 -16.65
C CYS A 68 -7.42 0.82 -17.12
N PRO A 69 -8.53 0.97 -16.38
CA PRO A 69 -9.82 0.37 -16.76
C PRO A 69 -10.41 0.92 -18.06
N VAL A 70 -9.97 2.11 -18.49
CA VAL A 70 -10.50 2.78 -19.69
C VAL A 70 -9.65 2.48 -20.93
N CYS A 71 -8.35 2.80 -20.89
CA CYS A 71 -7.48 2.69 -22.06
C CYS A 71 -6.59 1.44 -22.07
N ARG A 72 -6.65 0.62 -21.00
CA ARG A 72 -5.83 -0.59 -20.81
C ARG A 72 -4.31 -0.38 -20.82
N TYR A 73 -3.86 0.88 -20.74
CA TYR A 73 -2.44 1.20 -20.60
C TYR A 73 -1.90 0.65 -19.28
N LEU A 74 -0.66 0.17 -19.29
CA LEU A 74 -0.01 -0.39 -18.10
C LEU A 74 0.18 0.71 -17.04
N ILE A 75 -0.13 0.37 -15.78
CA ILE A 75 0.07 1.26 -14.63
C ILE A 75 1.06 0.61 -13.65
N ALA A 76 1.62 1.42 -12.74
CA ALA A 76 2.50 0.90 -11.71
C ALA A 76 1.74 -0.14 -10.86
N ARG A 77 2.33 -1.32 -10.73
CA ARG A 77 1.74 -2.46 -10.00
C ARG A 77 2.19 -2.50 -8.55
N GLU A 78 3.34 -1.94 -8.23
CA GLU A 78 3.97 -2.06 -6.93
C GLU A 78 4.29 -0.67 -6.39
N TYR A 79 4.06 -0.49 -5.09
CA TYR A 79 4.16 0.80 -4.40
C TYR A 79 4.85 0.64 -3.05
N ASP A 80 5.58 1.68 -2.67
CA ASP A 80 5.98 1.95 -1.29
C ASP A 80 4.87 2.77 -0.63
N ILE A 81 4.21 2.22 0.38
CA ILE A 81 3.25 2.94 1.22
C ILE A 81 4.01 3.47 2.43
N ILE A 82 4.03 4.79 2.58
CA ILE A 82 4.73 5.45 3.69
C ILE A 82 3.76 5.64 4.85
N ILE A 83 4.11 5.07 5.99
CA ILE A 83 3.33 5.16 7.22
C ILE A 83 4.20 5.80 8.30
N GLU A 84 3.70 6.87 8.92
CA GLU A 84 4.38 7.60 9.99
C GLU A 84 3.45 7.68 11.21
N LYS A 85 3.92 7.18 12.36
CA LYS A 85 3.14 7.15 13.61
C LYS A 85 1.74 6.53 13.42
N ASP A 86 1.71 5.41 12.72
CA ASP A 86 0.51 4.69 12.30
C ASP A 86 -0.42 5.43 11.32
N ILE A 87 -0.02 6.56 10.74
CA ILE A 87 -0.83 7.30 9.76
C ILE A 87 -0.30 7.02 8.35
N ILE A 88 -1.19 6.69 7.42
CA ILE A 88 -0.83 6.51 6.01
C ILE A 88 -0.62 7.89 5.39
N GLU A 89 0.62 8.28 5.10
CA GLU A 89 0.93 9.64 4.67
C GLU A 89 0.83 9.80 3.15
N TYR A 90 1.50 8.92 2.41
CA TYR A 90 1.53 8.94 0.95
C TYR A 90 2.03 7.62 0.39
N ILE A 91 1.96 7.49 -0.93
CA ILE A 91 2.51 6.36 -1.67
C ILE A 91 3.50 6.85 -2.73
N THR A 92 4.46 6.00 -3.07
CA THR A 92 5.32 6.19 -4.24
C THR A 92 5.41 4.89 -5.03
N PRO A 93 5.60 4.93 -6.36
CA PRO A 93 5.93 3.72 -7.10
C PRO A 93 7.15 3.04 -6.49
N LEU A 94 7.13 1.71 -6.39
CA LEU A 94 8.23 0.93 -5.83
C LEU A 94 9.53 1.28 -6.56
N THR A 95 10.54 1.70 -5.79
CA THR A 95 11.86 2.04 -6.37
C THR A 95 12.87 0.93 -6.18
N ASN A 96 12.84 0.23 -5.03
CA ASN A 96 13.78 -0.86 -4.73
C ASN A 96 13.07 -2.01 -4.01
N LEU A 97 12.95 -3.16 -4.67
CA LEU A 97 12.35 -4.36 -4.07
C LEU A 97 13.22 -4.96 -2.97
N GLU A 98 14.54 -4.71 -2.97
CA GLU A 98 15.46 -5.27 -1.97
C GLU A 98 15.20 -4.75 -0.55
N ASP A 99 14.52 -3.60 -0.41
CA ASP A 99 14.09 -3.05 0.87
C ASP A 99 13.16 -4.02 1.63
N TYR A 100 12.54 -4.98 0.93
CA TYR A 100 11.58 -5.95 1.46
C TYR A 100 12.10 -7.40 1.44
N ASN A 101 13.40 -7.61 1.30
CA ASN A 101 13.98 -8.96 1.37
C ASN A 101 14.13 -9.49 2.82
N PHE A 102 13.77 -8.68 3.82
CA PHE A 102 13.90 -8.99 5.25
C PHE A 102 12.53 -8.97 5.94
N ASP A 103 12.39 -9.71 7.06
CA ASP A 103 11.20 -9.75 7.94
C ASP A 103 9.85 -10.00 7.22
N GLU A 104 9.68 -11.21 6.68
CA GLU A 104 8.52 -11.66 5.88
C GLU A 104 8.21 -10.84 4.61
N GLY A 105 8.99 -9.78 4.35
CA GLY A 105 8.91 -8.92 3.16
C GLY A 105 7.69 -8.01 3.09
N ASN A 106 7.11 -7.67 4.23
CA ASN A 106 5.89 -6.86 4.29
C ASN A 106 6.18 -5.36 4.49
N TYR A 107 7.21 -5.01 5.26
CA TYR A 107 7.57 -3.62 5.57
C TYR A 107 9.05 -3.46 5.92
N SER A 108 9.56 -2.24 5.86
CA SER A 108 10.93 -1.86 6.19
C SER A 108 10.95 -0.57 7.00
N LEU A 109 11.86 -0.48 7.98
CA LEU A 109 12.01 0.71 8.82
C LEU A 109 12.82 1.79 8.08
N LEU A 110 12.47 3.06 8.30
CA LEU A 110 13.20 4.23 7.77
C LEU A 110 13.95 5.01 8.83
#